data_AF-A0A1X9LP75-F1
#
_entry.id   AF-A0A1X9LP75-F1
#
_cell.length_a   1.000
_cell.length_b   1.000
_cell.length_c   1.000
_cell.angle_alpha   90.00
_cell.angle_beta   90.00
_cell.angle_gamma   90.00
#
_symmetry.space_group_name_H-M   'P 1'
#
loop_
_entity.id
_entity.type
_entity.pdbx_description
1 polymer ?
#
loop_
_entity_poly.entity_id
_entity_poly.type
_entity_poly.pdbx_seq_one_letter_code
_entity_poly.pdbx_strand_id
1 'polypeptide(L)'
;MTDHDPHLGTGYGAAKFGSRTITPKILAIYAGIGGYRVPDQPLRLNRGTATALRAAGYTMVRVRHRLRTHDISLSRYLDTHRL
;
A
#
# COMPACT_ATOMS: atom_id res chain seq x y z
N MET A 1 -16.73 -14.35 -9.66
CA MET A 1 -15.40 -14.63 -10.23
C MET A 1 -14.47 -13.55 -9.71
N THR A 2 -13.98 -13.73 -8.48
CA THR A 2 -13.12 -12.75 -7.81
C THR A 2 -11.70 -13.22 -8.03
N ASP A 3 -11.07 -12.67 -9.05
CA ASP A 3 -9.65 -12.88 -9.34
C ASP A 3 -8.84 -12.30 -8.17
N HIS A 4 -8.50 -13.17 -7.21
CA HIS A 4 -7.62 -12.84 -6.11
C HIS A 4 -6.19 -12.97 -6.61
N ASP A 5 -5.80 -12.11 -7.55
CA ASP A 5 -4.43 -12.05 -8.05
C ASP A 5 -3.48 -11.79 -6.85
N PRO A 6 -2.68 -12.78 -6.42
CA PRO A 6 -1.76 -12.63 -5.32
C PRO A 6 -0.44 -12.02 -5.83
N HIS A 7 -0.39 -11.38 -7.00
CA HIS A 7 0.77 -10.61 -7.44
C HIS A 7 0.98 -9.39 -6.55
N LEU A 8 1.69 -9.67 -5.46
CA LEU A 8 2.25 -8.75 -4.51
C LEU A 8 3.20 -7.80 -5.23
N GLY A 9 2.90 -6.51 -5.17
CA GLY A 9 3.87 -5.45 -5.35
C GLY A 9 4.50 -5.36 -6.74
N THR A 10 4.16 -4.27 -7.42
CA THR A 10 4.88 -3.74 -8.58
C THR A 10 6.41 -3.71 -8.38
N GLY A 11 7.18 -3.46 -9.45
CA GLY A 11 8.65 -3.32 -9.36
C GLY A 11 9.11 -2.36 -8.23
N TYR A 12 8.27 -1.39 -7.85
CA TYR A 12 8.49 -0.52 -6.71
C TYR A 12 8.55 -1.25 -5.35
N GLY A 13 7.62 -2.17 -5.08
CA GLY A 13 7.58 -2.92 -3.82
C GLY A 13 8.85 -3.76 -3.61
N ALA A 14 9.33 -4.39 -4.68
CA ALA A 14 10.57 -5.15 -4.68
C ALA A 14 11.79 -4.27 -4.35
N ALA A 15 11.91 -3.12 -5.02
CA ALA A 15 13.00 -2.18 -4.78
C ALA A 15 12.95 -1.58 -3.36
N LYS A 16 11.75 -1.32 -2.84
CA LYS A 16 11.58 -0.65 -1.54
C LYS A 16 11.74 -1.60 -0.35
N PHE A 17 11.27 -2.84 -0.46
CA PHE A 17 11.23 -3.80 0.64
C PHE A 17 12.19 -4.98 0.47
N GLY A 18 12.92 -5.04 -0.66
CA GLY A 18 13.88 -6.11 -0.96
C GLY A 18 13.22 -7.43 -1.40
N SER A 19 11.91 -7.45 -1.61
CA SER A 19 11.19 -8.63 -2.10
C SER A 19 9.86 -8.24 -2.74
N ARG A 20 9.49 -8.97 -3.79
CA ARG A 20 8.17 -8.87 -4.44
C ARG A 20 7.06 -9.40 -3.56
N THR A 21 7.34 -10.35 -2.66
CA THR A 21 6.33 -11.06 -1.88
C THR A 21 6.14 -10.53 -0.46
N ILE A 22 6.85 -9.48 -0.07
CA ILE A 22 6.68 -8.90 1.27
C ILE A 22 5.43 -8.03 1.29
N THR A 23 4.61 -8.25 2.33
CA THR A 23 3.42 -7.43 2.63
C THR A 23 3.61 -6.72 3.97
N PRO A 24 4.17 -5.49 3.98
CA PRO A 24 4.36 -4.71 5.20
C PRO A 24 3.02 -4.42 5.89
N LYS A 25 3.04 -4.30 7.23
CA LYS A 25 1.84 -3.94 8.00
C LYS A 25 1.49 -2.47 7.75
N ILE A 26 0.25 -2.17 7.41
CA ILE A 26 -0.24 -0.78 7.33
C ILE A 26 -0.51 -0.30 8.75
N LEU A 27 0.14 0.80 9.13
CA LEU A 27 -0.04 1.46 10.43
C LEU A 27 -1.06 2.60 10.33
N ALA A 28 -1.06 3.32 9.21
CA ALA A 28 -1.98 4.42 8.99
C ALA A 28 -2.27 4.63 7.49
N ILE A 29 -3.41 5.23 7.20
CA ILE A 29 -3.87 5.62 5.86
C ILE A 29 -4.01 7.14 5.85
N TYR A 30 -3.51 7.79 4.80
CA TYR A 30 -3.60 9.24 4.67
C TYR A 30 -4.93 9.65 4.03
N ALA A 31 -5.75 10.39 4.79
CA ALA A 31 -7.10 10.83 4.42
C ALA A 31 -7.15 12.30 3.97
N GLY A 32 -6.07 12.82 3.39
CA GLY A 32 -6.02 14.21 2.90
C GLY A 32 -5.97 15.22 4.06
N ILE A 33 -6.94 16.14 4.11
CA ILE A 33 -7.01 17.23 5.10
C ILE A 33 -7.06 16.69 6.54
N GLY A 34 -7.63 15.49 6.76
CA GLY A 34 -7.65 14.84 8.08
C GLY A 34 -6.33 14.17 8.51
N GLY A 35 -5.29 14.21 7.68
CA GLY A 35 -4.00 13.61 7.99
C GLY A 35 -4.02 12.08 7.98
N TYR A 36 -3.19 11.46 8.82
CA TYR A 36 -3.11 10.00 8.94
C TYR A 36 -4.14 9.47 9.93
N ARG A 37 -4.90 8.45 9.53
CA ARG A 37 -5.81 7.70 10.39
C ARG A 37 -5.40 6.24 10.51
N VAL A 38 -5.61 5.65 11.68
CA VAL A 38 -5.38 4.21 11.88
C VAL A 38 -6.49 3.43 11.18
N PRO A 39 -6.19 2.33 10.46
CA PRO A 39 -7.24 1.50 9.87
C PRO A 39 -8.07 0.82 10.96
N ASP A 40 -9.39 0.71 10.76
CA ASP A 40 -10.31 0.08 11.72
C ASP A 40 -10.02 -1.42 11.91
N GLN A 41 -9.42 -2.06 10.91
CA GLN A 41 -8.99 -3.45 10.93
C GLN A 41 -7.51 -3.59 10.55
N PRO A 42 -6.78 -4.61 11.05
CA PRO A 42 -5.41 -4.85 10.65
C PRO A 42 -5.29 -5.07 9.12
N LEU A 43 -4.51 -4.22 8.44
CA LEU A 43 -4.27 -4.32 7.00
C LEU A 43 -2.79 -4.55 6.68
N ARG A 44 -2.54 -5.21 5.55
CA ARG A 44 -1.19 -5.35 4.97
C ARG A 44 -1.16 -4.75 3.58
N LEU A 45 -0.02 -4.15 3.23
CA LEU A 45 0.20 -3.55 1.92
C LEU A 45 0.49 -4.64 0.89
N ASN A 46 -0.49 -4.90 0.03
CA ASN A 46 -0.39 -5.71 -1.19
C ASN A 46 -1.13 -4.99 -2.32
N ARG A 47 -1.08 -5.52 -3.56
CA ARG A 47 -1.72 -4.89 -4.73
C ARG A 47 -3.23 -4.75 -4.55
N GLY A 48 -3.92 -5.77 -4.04
CA GLY A 48 -5.36 -5.73 -3.78
C GLY A 48 -5.75 -4.65 -2.76
N THR A 49 -5.13 -4.64 -1.59
CA THR A 49 -5.35 -3.62 -0.56
C THR A 49 -5.02 -2.21 -1.07
N ALA A 50 -3.91 -2.05 -1.81
CA ALA A 50 -3.55 -0.76 -2.38
C ALA A 50 -4.58 -0.26 -3.39
N THR A 51 -5.11 -1.16 -4.23
CA THR A 51 -6.16 -0.86 -5.21
C THR A 51 -7.46 -0.46 -4.50
N ALA A 52 -7.89 -1.22 -3.50
CA ALA A 52 -9.08 -0.93 -2.71
C ALA A 52 -8.97 0.42 -1.98
N LEU A 53 -7.83 0.71 -1.35
CA LEU A 53 -7.59 2.00 -0.69
C LEU A 53 -7.59 3.16 -1.70
N ARG A 54 -7.01 2.96 -2.88
CA ARG A 54 -7.00 3.98 -3.93
C ARG A 54 -8.42 4.26 -4.45
N ALA A 55 -9.21 3.22 -4.68
CA ALA A 55 -10.63 3.34 -5.06
C ALA A 55 -11.47 4.05 -3.99
N ALA A 56 -11.12 3.87 -2.71
CA ALA A 56 -11.73 4.59 -1.58
C ALA A 56 -11.23 6.05 -1.42
N GLY A 57 -10.42 6.55 -2.35
CA GLY A 57 -9.97 7.96 -2.37
C GLY A 57 -8.67 8.24 -1.60
N TYR A 58 -8.03 7.23 -0.99
CA TYR A 58 -6.75 7.43 -0.31
C TYR A 58 -5.60 7.58 -1.31
N THR A 59 -4.56 8.30 -0.90
CA THR A 59 -3.38 8.57 -1.75
C THR A 59 -2.11 7.96 -1.20
N MET A 60 -1.99 7.84 0.13
CA MET A 60 -0.79 7.34 0.80
C MET A 60 -1.13 6.41 1.95
N VAL A 61 -0.19 5.51 2.26
CA VAL A 61 -0.23 4.66 3.44
C VAL A 61 1.12 4.70 4.15
N ARG A 62 1.07 4.63 5.47
CA ARG A 62 2.23 4.45 6.33
C ARG A 62 2.33 2.98 6.70
N VAL A 63 3.49 2.37 6.44
CA VAL A 63 3.73 0.96 6.71
C VAL A 63 4.90 0.75 7.64
N ARG A 64 4.86 -0.35 8.40
CA ARG A 64 6.01 -0.89 9.14
C ARG A 64 6.63 -2.02 8.34
N HIS A 65 7.92 -1.87 8.04
CA HIS A 65 8.72 -2.95 7.50
C HIS A 65 9.98 -3.11 8.36
N ARG A 66 10.16 -4.32 8.92
CA ARG A 66 11.17 -4.58 9.95
C ARG A 66 11.07 -3.56 11.10
N LEU A 67 12.10 -2.72 11.26
CA LEU A 67 12.20 -1.71 12.30
C LEU A 67 12.07 -0.27 11.78
N ARG A 68 11.59 -0.10 10.54
CA ARG A 68 11.46 1.22 9.91
C ARG A 68 10.04 1.46 9.43
N THR A 69 9.64 2.72 9.50
CA THR A 69 8.34 3.20 9.05
C THR A 69 8.52 3.90 7.71
N HIS A 70 7.65 3.61 6.76
CA HIS A 70 7.72 4.16 5.41
C HIS A 70 6.37 4.70 4.97
N ASP A 71 6.39 5.90 4.39
CA ASP A 71 5.23 6.49 3.74
C ASP A 71 5.28 6.12 2.25
N ILE A 72 4.20 5.55 1.76
CA ILE A 72 4.10 4.96 0.42
C ILE A 72 2.93 5.61 -0.31
N SER A 73 3.21 6.21 -1.46
CA SER A 73 2.18 6.63 -2.41
C SER A 73 1.54 5.41 -3.06
N LEU A 74 0.21 5.34 -3.03
CA LEU A 74 -0.55 4.25 -3.64
C LEU A 74 -0.39 4.24 -5.16
N SER A 75 -0.36 5.42 -5.81
CA SER A 75 -0.14 5.52 -7.26
C SER A 75 1.23 4.97 -7.67
N ARG A 76 2.27 5.27 -6.89
CA ARG A 76 3.63 4.74 -7.13
C ARG A 76 3.70 3.24 -6.87
N TYR A 77 3.03 2.77 -5.82
CA TYR A 77 2.96 1.35 -5.50
C TYR A 77 2.16 0.55 -6.52
N LEU A 78 1.18 1.15 -7.18
CA LEU A 78 0.37 0.51 -8.24
C LEU A 78 0.93 0.73 -9.64
N ASP A 79 2.03 1.50 -9.77
CA ASP A 79 2.67 1.87 -11.04
C ASP A 79 1.70 2.54 -12.03
N THR A 80 0.75 3.32 -11.52
CA THR A 80 -0.32 3.97 -12.31
C THR A 80 0.12 5.31 -12.91
N HIS A 81 1.43 5.58 -12.93
CA HIS A 81 2.03 6.82 -13.45
C HIS A 81 2.41 6.74 -14.94
N ARG A 82 2.03 5.67 -15.65
CA ARG A 82 2.12 5.59 -17.10
C ARG A 82 0.82 6.09 -17.73
N LEU A 83 0.79 7.39 -18.03
CA LEU A 83 0.05 7.96 -19.15
C LEU A 83 1.09 8.45 -20.17
#